data_AF-A0AAE4YDN3-F1
#
_entry.id   AF-A0AAE4YDN3-F1
#
_cell.length_a   1.000
_cell.length_b   1.000
_cell.length_c   1.000
_cell.angle_alpha   90.00
_cell.angle_beta   90.00
_cell.angle_gamma   90.00
#
_symmetry.space_group_name_H-M   'P 1'
#
loop_
_entity.id
_entity.type
_entity.pdbx_description
1 polymer ?
#
loop_
_entity_poly.entity_id
_entity_poly.type
_entity_poly.pdbx_seq_one_letter_code
_entity_poly.pdbx_strand_id
1 'polypeptide(L)' 'MIRARLLEILAAQARVPVVDLDLTLPPAAQGLDSVAMVEVLFAIEEEWDRPLPYDAEAAPVTLGDFLTAVEARLT' A
#
# COMPACT_ATOMS: atom_id res chain seq x y z
N MET A 1 4.88 -13.49 4.23
CA MET A 1 4.83 -12.64 5.43
C MET A 1 4.79 -11.16 5.04
N ILE A 2 5.63 -10.70 4.10
CA ILE A 2 5.62 -9.31 3.57
C ILE A 2 4.20 -8.87 3.16
N ARG A 3 3.51 -9.65 2.31
CA ARG A 3 2.15 -9.34 1.86
C ARG A 3 1.15 -9.07 2.98
N ALA A 4 1.15 -9.92 4.01
CA ALA A 4 0.24 -9.76 5.14
C ALA A 4 0.49 -8.44 5.87
N ARG A 5 1.76 -8.07 6.04
CA ARG A 5 2.15 -6.82 6.68
C ARG A 5 1.81 -5.58 5.84
N LEU A 6 1.99 -5.64 4.52
CA LEU A 6 1.55 -4.58 3.61
C LEU A 6 0.04 -4.37 3.66
N LEU A 7 -0.74 -5.45 3.72
CA LEU A 7 -2.20 -5.37 3.86
C LEU A 7 -2.61 -4.73 5.19
N GLU A 8 -1.91 -5.03 6.29
CA GLU A 8 -2.15 -4.39 7.59
C GLU A 8 -1.90 -2.87 7.55
N ILE A 9 -0.82 -2.43 6.88
CA ILE A 9 -0.50 -1.01 6.72
C ILE A 9 -1.59 -0.31 5.89
N LEU A 10 -1.99 -0.90 4.75
CA LEU A 10 -3.05 -0.37 3.89
C LEU A 10 -4.39 -0.27 4.65
N ALA A 11 -4.75 -1.32 5.38
CA ALA A 11 -5.98 -1.40 6.16
C ALA A 11 -6.01 -0.34 7.27
N ALA A 12 -4.89 -0.14 7.97
CA ALA A 12 -4.75 0.88 8.99
C ALA A 12 -4.99 2.28 8.42
N GLN A 13 -4.41 2.59 7.26
CA GLN A 13 -4.56 3.91 6.61
C GLN A 13 -5.96 4.11 6.02
N ALA A 14 -6.55 3.07 5.44
CA ALA A 14 -7.94 3.07 4.97
C ALA A 14 -8.98 3.10 6.11
N ARG A 15 -8.54 2.86 7.36
CA ARG A 15 -9.39 2.72 8.56
C ARG A 15 -10.47 1.65 8.41
N VAL A 16 -10.10 0.53 7.77
CA VAL A 16 -10.96 -0.64 7.59
C VAL A 16 -10.21 -1.91 8.02
N PRO A 17 -10.92 -3.00 8.37
CA PRO A 17 -10.32 -4.32 8.50
C PRO A 17 -9.63 -4.78 7.20
N VAL A 18 -8.57 -5.58 7.31
CA VAL A 18 -7.87 -6.17 6.14
C VAL A 18 -8.81 -6.95 5.23
N VAL A 19 -9.79 -7.65 5.80
CA VAL A 19 -10.78 -8.43 5.05
C VAL A 19 -11.73 -7.57 4.20
N ASP A 20 -11.83 -6.28 4.51
CA ASP A 20 -12.68 -5.33 3.79
C ASP A 20 -11.93 -4.59 2.67
N LEU A 21 -10.63 -4.85 2.50
CA LEU A 21 -9.86 -4.34 1.37
C LEU A 21 -10.19 -5.12 0.10
N ASP A 22 -10.56 -4.40 -0.96
CA ASP A 22 -10.71 -4.93 -2.30
C ASP A 22 -9.46 -4.65 -3.13
N LEU A 23 -8.71 -5.71 -3.42
CA LEU A 23 -7.47 -5.61 -4.19
C LEU A 23 -7.68 -5.26 -5.67
N THR A 24 -8.91 -5.32 -6.15
CA THR A 24 -9.26 -5.01 -7.54
C THR A 24 -9.68 -3.56 -7.74
N LEU A 25 -9.90 -2.81 -6.64
CA LEU A 25 -10.29 -1.42 -6.69
C LEU A 25 -9.09 -0.47 -6.57
N PRO A 26 -9.21 0.75 -7.13
CA PRO A 26 -8.22 1.80 -6.90
C PRO A 26 -8.10 2.14 -5.40
N PRO A 27 -6.92 2.56 -4.91
CA PRO A 27 -6.75 2.97 -3.52
C PRO A 27 -7.72 4.08 -3.09
N ALA A 28 -7.91 5.09 -3.95
CA ALA A 28 -8.78 6.23 -3.66
C ALA A 28 -10.26 5.82 -3.46
N ALA A 29 -10.71 4.72 -4.09
CA ALA A 29 -12.07 4.21 -3.89
C ALA A 29 -12.28 3.60 -2.50
N GLN A 30 -11.20 3.35 -1.76
CA GLN A 30 -11.18 2.70 -0.45
C GLN A 30 -10.68 3.64 0.65
N GLY A 31 -10.67 4.96 0.38
CA GLY A 31 -10.23 5.97 1.34
C GLY A 31 -8.71 6.19 1.39
N LEU A 32 -7.95 5.57 0.48
CA LEU A 32 -6.51 5.79 0.33
C LEU A 32 -6.27 6.83 -0.77
N ASP A 33 -6.53 8.10 -0.44
CA ASP A 33 -6.23 9.21 -1.34
C ASP A 33 -4.72 9.45 -1.49
N SER A 34 -4.34 10.49 -2.24
CA SER A 34 -2.92 10.79 -2.49
C SER A 34 -2.12 11.08 -1.23
N VAL A 35 -2.75 11.61 -0.16
CA VAL A 35 -2.06 11.87 1.11
C VAL A 35 -1.90 10.58 1.89
N ALA A 36 -2.98 9.79 1.99
CA ALA A 36 -2.94 8.49 2.64
C ALA A 36 -1.92 7.55 1.97
N MET A 37 -1.77 7.58 0.64
CA MET A 37 -0.76 6.79 -0.07
C MET A 37 0.67 7.22 0.26
N VAL A 38 0.92 8.50 0.53
CA VAL A 38 2.24 8.95 1.03
C VAL A 38 2.50 8.37 2.42
N GLU A 39 1.50 8.38 3.30
CA GLU A 39 1.62 7.80 4.65
C GLU A 39 1.82 6.28 4.61
N VAL A 40 1.16 5.58 3.67
CA VAL A 40 1.41 4.16 3.39
C VAL A 40 2.86 3.92 3.00
N LEU A 41 3.39 4.70 2.05
CA LEU A 41 4.78 4.55 1.60
C LEU A 41 5.75 4.76 2.76
N PHE A 42 5.60 5.82 3.56
CA PHE A 42 6.45 6.06 4.73
C PHE A 42 6.36 4.95 5.79
N ALA A 43 5.17 4.42 6.06
CA ALA A 43 5.01 3.31 6.99
C ALA A 43 5.73 2.03 6.49
N ILE A 44 5.78 1.81 5.17
CA ILE A 44 6.52 0.69 4.58
C ILE A 44 8.03 0.96 4.66
N GLU A 45 8.49 2.18 4.36
CA GLU A 45 9.91 2.52 4.49
C GLU A 45 10.41 2.35 5.93
N GLU A 46 9.62 2.74 6.93
CA GLU A 46 9.93 2.59 8.35
C GLU A 46 9.99 1.11 8.78
N GLU A 47 9.03 0.29 8.36
CA GLU A 47 8.96 -1.13 8.76
C GLU A 47 10.12 -1.96 8.16
N TRP A 48 10.60 -1.62 6.96
CA TRP A 48 11.65 -2.39 6.27
C TRP A 48 13.01 -1.69 6.18
N ASP A 49 13.15 -0.45 6.68
CA ASP A 49 14.36 0.39 6.63
C ASP A 49 14.95 0.49 5.21
N ARG A 50 14.07 0.70 4.22
CA ARG A 50 14.42 0.76 2.79
C ARG A 50 13.59 1.84 2.07
N PRO A 51 14.21 2.66 1.21
CA PRO A 51 13.47 3.65 0.45
C PRO A 51 12.63 2.98 -0.65
N LEU A 52 11.40 3.44 -0.84
CA LEU A 52 10.56 3.08 -1.98
C LEU A 52 10.54 4.22 -3.00
N PRO A 53 10.71 3.95 -4.30
CA PRO A 53 10.64 4.99 -5.30
C PRO A 53 9.21 5.53 -5.40
N TYR A 54 9.09 6.85 -5.21
CA TYR A 54 7.83 7.59 -5.33
C TYR A 54 7.23 7.53 -6.75
N ASP A 55 8.08 7.24 -7.74
CA ASP A 55 7.76 7.42 -9.15
C ASP A 55 7.18 6.13 -9.74
N ALA A 56 5.92 6.20 -10.22
CA ALA A 56 5.08 5.15 -10.82
C ALA A 56 4.21 4.29 -9.87
N GLU A 57 4.57 4.13 -8.59
CA GLU A 57 3.75 3.41 -7.60
C GLU A 57 2.78 4.32 -6.82
N ALA A 58 2.94 5.64 -6.91
CA ALA A 58 2.10 6.62 -6.23
C ALA A 58 0.65 6.71 -6.76
N ALA A 59 0.36 6.15 -7.94
CA ALA A 59 -0.98 6.12 -8.52
C ALA A 59 -1.29 4.74 -9.14
N PRO A 60 -1.37 3.69 -8.32
CA PRO A 60 -1.63 2.35 -8.82
C PRO A 60 -3.09 2.27 -9.29
N VAL A 61 -3.34 1.51 -10.36
CA VAL A 61 -4.70 1.32 -10.89
C VAL A 61 -5.55 0.54 -9.88
N THR A 62 -4.94 -0.44 -9.20
CA THR A 62 -5.56 -1.23 -8.15
C THR A 62 -4.64 -1.42 -6.94
N LEU A 63 -5.19 -1.74 -5.77
CA LEU A 63 -4.38 -2.14 -4.61
C LEU A 63 -3.54 -3.41 -4.88
N GLY A 64 -4.02 -4.32 -5.73
CA GLY A 64 -3.28 -5.51 -6.14
C GLY A 64 -2.01 -5.17 -6.93
N ASP A 65 -2.08 -4.18 -7.82
CA ASP A 65 -0.91 -3.71 -8.58
C ASP A 65 0.13 -3.09 -7.64
N PHE A 66 -0.33 -2.27 -6.70
CA PHE A 66 0.53 -1.67 -5.67
C PHE A 66 1.27 -2.73 -4.85
N LEU A 67 0.54 -3.71 -4.30
CA LEU A 67 1.13 -4.78 -3.51
C LEU A 67 2.18 -5.56 -4.29
N THR A 68 1.88 -5.89 -5.55
CA THR A 68 2.82 -6.63 -6.41
C THR A 68 4.11 -5.84 -6.66
N ALA A 69 3.99 -4.54 -6.92
CA ALA A 69 5.13 -3.67 -7.19
C ALA A 69 6.03 -3.48 -5.95
N VAL A 70 5.42 -3.28 -4.78
CA VAL A 70 6.14 -3.13 -3.50
C VAL A 70 6.77 -4.44 -3.05
N GLU A 71 6.05 -5.58 -3.15
CA GLU A 71 6.59 -6.89 -2.78
C GLU A 71 7.83 -7.25 -3.60
N ALA A 72 7.86 -6.91 -4.88
CA ALA A 72 9.01 -7.13 -5.75
C ALA A 72 10.26 -6.33 -5.35
N ARG A 73 10.11 -5.26 -4.55
CA ARG A 73 11.22 -4.42 -4.05
C ARG A 73 11.69 -4.82 -2.66
N LEU A 74 10.80 -5.41 -1.87
CA LEU A 74 11.10 -5.86 -0.51
C LEU A 74 11.68 -7.27 -0.43
N THR A 75 11.58 -8.04 -1.53
CA THR A 75 12.18 -9.38 -1.68
C THR A 75 13.63 -9.27 -2.16
#